data_AF-A0A0C9SSS2-F1
#
_entry.id   AF-A0A0C9SSS2-F1
#
_cell.length_a   1.000
_cell.length_b   1.000
_cell.length_c   1.000
_cell.angle_alpha   90.00
_cell.angle_beta   90.00
_cell.angle_gamma   90.00
#
_symmetry.space_group_name_H-M   'P 1'
#
loop_
_entity.id
_entity.type
_entity.pdbx_description
1 polymer ?
#
loop_
_entity_poly.entity_id
_entity_poly.type
_entity_poly.pdbx_seq_one_letter_code
_entity_poly.pdbx_strand_id
1 'polypeptide(L)' 'VMKGLVEGVELDSASEPEFCDACEKGKATRQPFPKESKRRATAYGELIHTDLWGPAQTVSNGGCSYYMSFTDDFSR' A
#
# COMPACT_ATOMS: atom_id res chain seq x y z
N VAL A 1 -7.67 -6.67 -29.15
CA VAL A 1 -8.79 -6.61 -30.12
C VAL A 1 -8.41 -5.87 -31.41
N MET A 2 -8.06 -4.57 -31.39
CA MET A 2 -7.64 -3.82 -32.62
C MET A 2 -6.36 -4.29 -33.34
N LYS A 3 -5.61 -5.27 -32.81
CA LYS A 3 -4.44 -5.88 -33.45
C LYS A 3 -4.60 -7.39 -33.73
N GLY A 4 -5.85 -7.88 -33.83
CA GLY A 4 -6.12 -9.31 -34.02
C GLY A 4 -5.86 -10.18 -32.78
N LEU A 5 -5.77 -9.56 -31.59
CA LEU A 5 -5.51 -10.28 -30.33
C LEU A 5 -6.68 -11.15 -29.84
N VAL A 6 -7.89 -10.91 -30.38
CA VAL A 6 -9.14 -11.59 -30.02
C VAL A 6 -10.02 -11.60 -31.27
N GLU A 7 -10.61 -12.75 -31.60
CA GLU A 7 -11.60 -12.92 -32.68
C GLU A 7 -13.02 -12.99 -32.10
N GLY A 8 -14.04 -12.57 -32.87
CA GLY A 8 -15.46 -12.71 -32.49
C GLY A 8 -16.04 -11.60 -31.60
N VAL A 9 -15.31 -10.51 -31.36
CA VAL A 9 -15.80 -9.33 -30.64
C VAL A 9 -15.88 -8.14 -31.59
N GLU A 10 -17.10 -7.65 -31.83
CA GLU A 10 -17.34 -6.39 -32.55
C GLU A 10 -17.24 -5.23 -31.56
N LEU A 11 -16.33 -4.29 -31.82
CA LEU A 11 -16.20 -3.06 -31.02
C LEU A 11 -16.80 -1.91 -31.81
N ASP A 12 -17.80 -1.24 -31.23
CA ASP A 12 -18.30 0.01 -31.75
C ASP A 12 -17.40 1.16 -31.28
N SER A 13 -16.44 1.55 -32.12
CA SER A 13 -15.53 2.65 -31.83
C SER A 13 -16.16 4.04 -31.92
N ALA A 14 -17.42 4.15 -32.38
CA ALA A 14 -18.16 5.41 -32.40
C ALA A 14 -18.96 5.64 -31.10
N SER A 15 -19.17 4.59 -30.30
CA SER A 15 -19.87 4.70 -29.01
C SER A 15 -19.02 5.38 -27.94
N GLU A 16 -19.63 6.27 -27.15
CA GLU A 16 -18.99 6.79 -25.94
C GLU A 16 -19.04 5.74 -24.82
N PRO A 17 -17.99 5.60 -24.01
CA PRO A 17 -17.99 4.65 -22.91
C PRO A 17 -19.06 5.03 -21.88
N GLU A 18 -19.98 4.10 -21.63
CA GLU A 18 -20.98 4.25 -20.58
C GLU A 18 -20.35 4.10 -19.19
N PHE A 19 -20.97 4.73 -18.19
CA PHE A 19 -20.58 4.52 -16.80
C PHE A 19 -20.77 3.05 -16.42
N CYS A 20 -19.67 2.40 -16.05
CA CYS A 20 -19.66 1.02 -15.59
C CYS A 20 -18.98 0.93 -14.24
N ASP A 21 -19.76 0.63 -13.19
CA ASP A 21 -19.28 0.56 -11.81
C ASP A 21 -18.10 -0.42 -11.64
N ALA A 22 -18.13 -1.57 -12.32
CA ALA A 22 -17.05 -2.54 -12.29
C ALA A 22 -15.77 -2.01 -12.95
N CYS A 23 -15.90 -1.32 -14.08
CA CYS A 23 -14.77 -0.71 -14.78
C CYS A 23 -14.14 0.41 -13.96
N GLU A 24 -14.93 1.28 -13.34
CA GLU A 24 -14.43 2.36 -12.49
C GLU A 24 -13.66 1.82 -11.29
N LYS A 25 -14.20 0.80 -10.61
CA LYS A 25 -13.52 0.14 -9.48
C LYS A 25 -12.23 -0.57 -9.91
N GLY A 26 -12.23 -1.21 -11.07
CA GLY A 26 -11.05 -1.91 -11.60
C GLY A 26 -9.94 -0.97 -12.09
N LYS A 27 -10.30 0.23 -12.57
CA LYS A 27 -9.38 1.26 -13.05
C LYS A 27 -8.92 2.23 -11.95
N ALA A 28 -9.58 2.23 -10.79
CA ALA A 28 -9.27 3.13 -9.70
C ALA A 28 -7.80 3.00 -9.28
N THR A 29 -7.07 4.11 -9.39
CA THR A 29 -5.69 4.21 -8.91
C THR A 29 -5.67 4.78 -7.50
N ARG A 30 -4.72 4.33 -6.70
CA ARG A 30 -4.48 4.93 -5.38
C ARG A 30 -3.87 6.31 -5.58
N GLN A 31 -4.42 7.31 -4.91
CA GLN A 31 -3.80 8.64 -4.84
C GLN A 31 -2.38 8.55 -4.27
N PRO A 32 -1.44 9.39 -4.74
CA PRO A 32 -0.09 9.42 -4.19
C PRO A 32 -0.10 9.66 -2.69
N PHE A 33 0.81 9.00 -1.98
CA PHE A 33 1.05 9.31 -0.59
C PHE A 33 1.73 10.67 -0.43
N PRO A 34 1.41 11.44 0.61
CA PRO A 34 2.17 12.64 0.94
C PRO A 34 3.63 12.28 1.23
N LYS A 35 4.56 13.16 0.83
CA LYS A 35 6.00 12.97 1.04
C LYS A 35 6.39 12.99 2.52
N GLU A 36 5.64 13.74 3.32
CA GLU A 36 5.88 13.93 4.75
C GLU A 36 4.59 13.69 5.54
N SER A 37 4.74 13.23 6.78
CA SER A 37 3.62 13.13 7.71
C SER A 37 3.10 14.52 8.04
N LYS A 38 1.78 14.68 8.09
CA LYS A 38 1.14 15.92 8.57
C LYS A 38 1.33 16.14 10.07
N ARG A 39 1.68 15.09 10.82
CA ARG A 39 1.85 15.12 12.26
C ARG A 39 3.22 14.54 12.62
N ARG A 40 4.02 15.33 13.32
CA ARG A 40 5.24 14.92 14.01
C ARG A 40 5.07 15.24 15.49
N ALA A 41 5.59 14.38 16.36
CA ALA A 41 5.66 14.62 17.78
C ALA A 41 6.46 15.90 18.07
N THR A 42 6.00 16.65 19.07
CA THR A 42 6.60 17.92 19.52
C THR A 42 7.37 17.77 20.84
N ALA A 43 7.20 16.64 21.52
CA ALA A 43 7.89 16.29 22.74
C ALA A 43 8.24 14.80 22.77
N TYR A 44 9.29 14.46 23.51
CA TYR A 44 9.73 13.08 23.73
C TYR A 44 8.60 12.25 24.37
N GLY A 45 8.32 11.07 23.81
CA GLY A 45 7.30 10.15 24.28
C GLY A 45 5.86 10.49 23.86
N GLU A 46 5.64 11.55 23.06
CA GLU A 46 4.28 11.90 22.59
C GLU A 46 3.73 10.85 21.61
N LEU A 47 4.59 10.26 20.77
CA LEU A 47 4.23 9.26 19.79
C LEU A 47 5.35 8.23 19.65
N ILE A 48 5.03 6.94 19.86
CA ILE A 48 5.95 5.83 19.69
C ILE A 48 5.44 4.92 18.58
N HIS A 49 6.22 4.78 17.52
CA HIS A 49 5.99 3.80 16.47
C HIS A 49 6.52 2.46 16.93
N THR A 50 5.64 1.46 16.96
CA THR A 50 5.99 0.11 17.38
C THR A 50 5.75 -0.86 16.24
N ASP A 51 6.73 -1.72 15.99
CA ASP A 51 6.63 -2.76 14.97
C ASP A 51 7.06 -4.12 15.54
N LEU A 52 6.35 -5.17 15.15
CA LEU A 52 6.65 -6.55 15.52
C LEU A 52 7.15 -7.30 14.28
N TRP A 53 8.43 -7.65 14.30
CA TRP A 53 9.05 -8.45 13.27
C TRP A 53 9.13 -9.92 13.69
N GLY A 54 8.75 -10.83 12.79
CA GLY A 54 8.91 -12.27 12.96
C GLY A 54 7.72 -13.09 12.42
N PRO A 55 7.79 -14.43 12.50
CA PRO A 55 8.86 -15.23 13.08
C PRO A 55 10.16 -15.20 12.25
N ALA A 56 11.29 -15.02 12.90
CA ALA A 56 12.61 -15.07 12.32
C ALA A 56 12.95 -16.48 11.81
N GLN A 57 13.67 -16.57 10.69
CA GLN A 57 14.16 -17.86 10.17
C GLN A 57 15.20 -18.50 11.12
N THR A 58 15.97 -17.67 11.82
CA THR A 58 16.98 -18.10 12.79
C THR A 58 16.63 -17.54 14.15
N VAL A 59 16.63 -18.40 15.18
CA VAL A 59 16.43 -17.97 16.57
C VAL A 59 17.61 -17.12 17.03
N SER A 60 17.34 -16.11 17.86
CA SER A 60 18.39 -15.34 18.50
C SER A 60 19.21 -16.20 19.47
N ASN A 61 20.37 -15.70 19.90
CA ASN A 61 21.17 -16.37 20.94
C ASN A 61 20.39 -16.58 22.26
N GLY A 62 19.33 -15.81 22.51
CA GLY A 62 18.44 -15.95 23.66
C GLY A 62 17.22 -16.85 23.41
N GLY A 63 17.13 -17.49 22.23
CA GLY A 63 16.00 -18.36 21.86
C GLY A 63 14.75 -17.61 21.40
N CYS A 64 14.84 -16.31 21.09
CA CYS A 64 13.69 -15.53 20.61
C CYS A 64 13.56 -15.62 19.09
N SER A 65 12.33 -15.77 18.61
CA SER A 65 11.99 -15.76 17.17
C SER A 65 11.28 -14.48 16.73
N TYR A 66 11.03 -13.55 17.64
CA TYR A 66 10.35 -12.28 17.36
C TYR A 66 11.17 -11.12 17.91
N TYR A 67 11.09 -9.98 17.24
CA TYR A 67 11.69 -8.73 17.66
C TYR A 67 10.63 -7.63 17.65
N MET A 68 10.54 -6.86 18.72
CA MET A 68 9.65 -5.72 18.83
C MET A 68 10.49 -4.46 18.89
N SER A 69 10.25 -3.52 17.98
CA SER A 69 10.91 -2.22 17.96
C SER A 69 10.01 -1.15 18.56
N PHE A 70 10.60 -0.21 19.30
CA PHE A 70 9.92 0.97 19.82
C PHE A 70 10.73 2.19 19.38
N THR A 71 10.15 3.02 18.52
CA THR A 71 10.80 4.22 17.98
C THR A 71 10.01 5.45 18.38
N ASP A 72 10.62 6.32 19.17
CA ASP A 72 10.05 7.62 19.50
C ASP A 72 10.09 8.56 18.28
N ASP A 73 8.95 9.14 17.92
CA ASP A 73 8.79 9.98 16.74
C ASP A 73 9.48 11.35 16.86
N PHE A 74 9.65 11.84 18.09
CA PHE A 74 10.27 13.14 18.36
C PHE A 74 11.79 13.10 18.19
N SER A 75 12.44 12.07 18.73
CA SER A 75 13.90 11.91 18.72
C SER A 75 14.49 11.25 17.48
N ARG A 76 13.64 10.74 16.57
CA ARG A 76 14.03 10.19 15.27
C ARG A 76 14.21 11.29 14.22
#